data_AF-A0A656GKV9-F1
#
_entry.id   AF-A0A656GKV9-F1
#
_cell.length_a   1.000
_cell.length_b   1.000
_cell.length_c   1.000
_cell.angle_alpha   90.00
_cell.angle_beta   90.00
_cell.angle_gamma   90.00
#
_symmetry.space_group_name_H-M   'P 1'
#
loop_
_entity.id
_entity.type
_entity.pdbx_description
1 polymer ?
#
loop_
_entity_poly.entity_id
_entity_poly.type
_entity_poly.pdbx_seq_one_letter_code
_entity_poly.pdbx_strand_id
1 'polypeptide(L)' 'IELGEIEARLHEHAGVREANVIDIDGPSGKQLVAYLVRTDAAQDSDALRETLKTHLKAHVPDYMVPT' A
#
# COMPACT_ATOMS: atom_id res chain seq x y z
N ILE A 1 2.43 6.32 13.11
CA ILE A 1 2.11 6.06 11.68
C ILE A 1 0.62 6.23 11.57
N GLU A 2 0.16 7.13 10.70
CA GLU A 2 -1.27 7.31 10.44
C GLU A 2 -1.67 6.39 9.28
N LEU A 3 -2.31 5.27 9.60
CA LEU A 3 -2.64 4.24 8.58
C LEU A 3 -3.60 4.80 7.51
N GLY A 4 -4.54 5.66 7.93
CA GLY A 4 -5.48 6.33 7.03
C GLY A 4 -4.81 7.25 6.00
N GLU A 5 -3.64 7.80 6.29
CA GLU A 5 -2.87 8.58 5.30
C GLU A 5 -2.36 7.67 4.18
N ILE A 6 -1.82 6.49 4.53
CA ILE A 6 -1.32 5.51 3.56
C ILE A 6 -2.47 4.97 2.70
N GLU A 7 -3.60 4.66 3.33
CA GLU A 7 -4.83 4.24 2.65
C GLU A 7 -5.31 5.29 1.66
N ALA A 8 -5.36 6.57 2.07
CA ALA A 8 -5.76 7.67 1.20
C ALA A 8 -4.86 7.77 -0.04
N ARG A 9 -3.53 7.64 0.12
CA ARG A 9 -2.60 7.63 -1.01
C ARG A 9 -2.79 6.42 -1.92
N LEU A 10 -2.99 5.23 -1.36
CA LEU A 10 -3.28 4.02 -2.16
C LEU A 10 -4.55 4.19 -3.00
N HIS A 11 -5.59 4.82 -2.44
CA HIS A 11 -6.85 5.11 -3.13
C HIS A 11 -6.74 6.15 -4.26
N GLU A 12 -5.72 7.01 -4.26
CA GLU A 12 -5.45 7.96 -5.35
C GLU A 12 -4.92 7.25 -6.62
N HIS A 13 -4.45 6.02 -6.51
CA HIS A 13 -3.91 5.26 -7.65
C HIS A 13 -5.01 4.52 -8.43
N ALA A 14 -5.14 4.79 -9.74
CA ALA A 14 -6.22 4.25 -10.59
C ALA A 14 -6.32 2.71 -10.61
N GLY A 15 -5.22 2.00 -10.36
CA GLY A 15 -5.17 0.53 -10.28
C GLY A 15 -5.77 -0.07 -9.00
N VAL A 16 -6.14 0.76 -8.02
CA VAL A 16 -6.68 0.36 -6.71
C VAL A 16 -8.14 0.76 -6.61
N ARG A 17 -9.00 -0.20 -6.28
CA ARG A 17 -10.41 0.02 -5.97
C ARG A 17 -10.62 0.23 -4.48
N GLU A 18 -10.01 -0.63 -3.66
CA GLU A 18 -10.07 -0.57 -2.20
C GLU A 18 -8.70 -0.84 -1.61
N ALA A 19 -8.36 -0.15 -0.52
CA ALA A 19 -7.16 -0.37 0.26
C ALA A 19 -7.48 -0.36 1.76
N ASN A 20 -6.86 -1.28 2.50
CA ASN A 20 -6.86 -1.27 3.96
C ASN A 20 -5.45 -1.56 4.45
N VAL A 21 -4.96 -0.75 5.38
CA VAL A 21 -3.61 -0.87 5.94
C VAL A 21 -3.71 -1.18 7.43
N ILE A 22 -3.01 -2.24 7.84
CA ILE A 22 -2.90 -2.65 9.24
C ILE A 22 -1.44 -2.75 9.64
N ASP A 23 -1.18 -2.59 10.95
CA ASP A 23 0.05 -3.08 11.54
C ASP A 23 -0.13 -4.52 12.03
N ILE A 24 0.88 -5.35 11.78
CA ILE A 24 0.98 -6.69 12.34
C ILE A 24 2.27 -6.80 13.15
N ASP A 25 2.29 -7.73 14.11
CA ASP A 25 3.53 -8.09 14.79
C ASP A 25 4.40 -8.95 13.86
N GLY A 26 5.63 -8.50 13.61
CA GLY A 26 6.62 -9.20 12.80
C GLY A 26 7.93 -9.45 13.56
N PRO A 27 8.89 -10.16 12.94
CA PRO A 27 10.15 -10.56 13.59
C PRO A 27 11.01 -9.39 14.08
N SER A 28 10.85 -8.21 13.48
CA SER A 28 11.59 -6.98 13.82
C SER A 28 10.71 -5.91 14.47
N GLY A 29 9.54 -6.29 14.99
CA GLY A 29 8.55 -5.37 15.55
C GLY A 29 7.35 -5.17 14.62
N LYS A 30 6.62 -4.07 14.79
CA LYS A 30 5.44 -3.75 13.97
C LYS A 30 5.82 -3.60 12.49
N GLN A 31 5.06 -4.25 11.61
CA GLN A 31 5.19 -4.15 10.16
C GLN A 31 3.85 -3.72 9.56
N LEU A 32 3.91 -2.92 8.49
CA LEU A 32 2.71 -2.48 7.78
C LEU A 32 2.37 -3.45 6.65
N VAL A 33 1.10 -3.84 6.58
CA VAL A 33 0.55 -4.68 5.52
C VAL A 33 -0.63 -3.95 4.88
N ALA A 34 -0.65 -3.91 3.55
CA ALA A 34 -1.77 -3.38 2.78
C ALA A 34 -2.54 -4.51 2.08
N TYR A 35 -3.83 -4.62 2.37
CA TYR A 35 -4.76 -5.42 1.59
C TYR A 35 -5.34 -4.56 0.48
N LEU A 36 -5.28 -5.05 -0.75
CA LEU A 36 -5.64 -4.29 -1.94
C LEU A 36 -6.68 -5.05 -2.76
N VAL A 37 -7.68 -4.31 -3.23
CA VAL A 37 -8.60 -4.77 -4.26
C VAL A 37 -8.25 -4.04 -5.55
N ARG A 38 -7.89 -4.79 -6.59
CA ARG A 38 -7.54 -4.23 -7.90
C ARG A 38 -8.79 -3.74 -8.62
N THR A 39 -8.65 -2.64 -9.36
CA THR A 39 -9.72 -2.15 -10.24
C THR A 39 -10.01 -3.15 -11.36
N ASP A 40 -8.96 -3.71 -11.97
CA ASP A 40 -9.02 -4.78 -12.98
C ASP A 40 -8.40 -6.08 -12.45
N ALA A 41 -9.11 -7.18 -12.59
CA ALA A 41 -8.66 -8.51 -12.19
C ALA A 41 -7.55 -9.07 -13.09
N ALA A 42 -7.47 -8.62 -14.35
CA ALA A 42 -6.44 -9.02 -15.31
C ALA A 42 -5.11 -8.26 -15.12
N GLN A 43 -5.10 -7.19 -14.32
CA GLN A 43 -3.91 -6.41 -14.06
C GLN A 43 -2.86 -7.23 -13.31
N ASP A 44 -1.61 -7.19 -13.77
CA ASP A 44 -0.51 -7.88 -13.11
C ASP A 44 -0.30 -7.38 -11.66
N SER A 45 -0.30 -8.32 -10.70
CA SER A 45 -0.17 -8.01 -9.27
C SER A 45 1.22 -7.51 -8.90
N ASP A 46 2.27 -8.05 -9.51
CA ASP A 46 3.65 -7.66 -9.23
C ASP A 46 3.92 -6.26 -9.76
N ALA A 47 3.51 -6.00 -11.00
CA ALA A 47 3.63 -4.68 -11.61
C ALA A 47 2.86 -3.63 -10.80
N LEU A 48 1.61 -3.92 -10.40
CA LEU A 48 0.84 -3.01 -9.55
C LEU A 48 1.57 -2.70 -8.25
N ARG A 49 2.09 -3.73 -7.55
CA ARG A 49 2.78 -3.54 -6.28
C ARG A 49 3.96 -2.58 -6.40
N GLU A 50 4.79 -2.72 -7.43
CA GLU A 50 5.94 -1.83 -7.64
C GLU A 50 5.52 -0.39 -7.96
N THR A 51 4.45 -0.21 -8.75
CA THR A 51 3.89 1.12 -9.01
C THR A 51 3.33 1.77 -7.73
N LEU A 52 2.66 1.01 -6.87
CA LEU A 52 2.14 1.50 -5.60
C LEU A 52 3.25 1.83 -4.60
N LYS A 53 4.30 1.00 -4.51
CA LYS A 53 5.49 1.31 -3.70
C LYS A 53 6.14 2.61 -4.16
N THR A 54 6.26 2.81 -5.47
CA THR A 54 6.80 4.06 -6.04
C THR A 54 5.89 5.26 -5.74
N HIS A 55 4.57 5.10 -5.91
CA HIS A 55 3.58 6.13 -5.62
C HIS A 55 3.62 6.55 -4.14
N LEU A 56 3.66 5.59 -3.21
CA LEU A 56 3.75 5.88 -1.78
C LEU A 56 5.04 6.60 -1.42
N LYS A 57 6.20 6.14 -1.92
CA LYS A 57 7.50 6.79 -1.66
C LYS A 57 7.58 8.25 -2.10
N ALA A 58 6.76 8.65 -3.07
CA ALA A 58 6.69 10.04 -3.51
C ALA A 58 5.90 10.95 -2.54
N HIS A 59 5.06 10.38 -1.67
CA HIS A 59 4.12 11.12 -0.83
C HIS A 59 4.32 10.90 0.67
N VAL A 60 4.86 9.76 1.08
CA VAL A 60 5.10 9.40 2.48
C VAL A 60 6.55 8.93 2.71
N PRO A 61 7.07 9.02 3.94
CA PRO A 61 8.39 8.51 4.28
C PRO A 61 8.53 7.00 4.03
N ASP A 62 9.76 6.53 3.77
CA ASP A 62 10.04 5.11 3.46
C ASP A 62 9.50 4.12 4.50
N TYR A 63 9.53 4.48 5.78
CA TYR A 63 9.05 3.60 6.87
C TYR A 63 7.51 3.49 6.94
N MET A 64 6.78 4.32 6.20
CA MET A 64 5.31 4.24 6.05
C MET A 64 4.90 3.44 4.81
N VAL A 65 5.84 2.91 4.03
CA VAL A 65 5.55 2.10 2.85
C VAL A 65 5.37 0.63 3.29
N PRO A 66 4.20 0.02 3.07
CA PRO A 66 3.97 -1.39 3.40
C PRO A 66 4.94 -2.34 2.68
N THR A 67 5.39 -3.37 3.39
CA THR A 67 6.40 -4.33 2.92
C THR A 67 5.80 -5.47 2.11
#